data_AF-A0A6J0ZKE2-F1
#
_entry.id   AF-A0A6J0ZKE2-F1
#
_cell.length_a   1.000
_cell.length_b   1.000
_cell.length_c   1.000
_cell.angle_alpha   90.00
_cell.angle_beta   90.00
_cell.angle_gamma   90.00
#
_symmetry.space_group_name_H-M   'P 1'
#
loop_
_entity.id
_entity.type
_entity.pdbx_description
1 polymer ?
#
loop_
_entity_poly.entity_id
_entity_poly.type
_entity_poly.pdbx_seq_one_letter_code
_entity_poly.pdbx_strand_id
1 'polypeptide(L)'
;MAFSKFQAFYNHPAGPKTIHFWAPTFKWAVNIANVVDISTKPAETVSYPQQAALACSGLIWAKYSTVITPKNWNLFGVSFAMFVTASYQLSRKIQHEFTNTSTVAKEY
;
A
#
# COMPACT_ATOMS: atom_id res chain seq x y z
N MET A 1 23.18 -22.98 10.52
CA MET A 1 21.81 -23.18 9.96
C MET A 1 21.26 -22.00 9.13
N ALA A 2 22.04 -20.97 8.77
CA ALA A 2 21.56 -19.85 7.94
C ALA A 2 21.43 -20.18 6.44
N PHE A 3 22.25 -21.10 5.92
CA PHE A 3 22.26 -21.51 4.51
C PHE A 3 20.94 -22.17 4.07
N SER A 4 20.27 -22.91 4.97
CA SER A 4 19.03 -23.63 4.68
C SER A 4 17.84 -22.70 4.38
N LYS A 5 17.74 -21.55 5.07
CA LYS A 5 16.65 -20.59 4.83
C LYS A 5 16.83 -19.78 3.55
N PHE A 6 18.07 -19.47 3.17
CA PHE A 6 18.38 -18.82 1.90
C PHE A 6 18.15 -19.77 0.71
N GLN A 7 18.55 -21.04 0.85
CA GLN A 7 18.27 -22.10 -0.13
C GLN A 7 16.76 -22.34 -0.29
N ALA A 8 16.00 -22.31 0.82
CA ALA A 8 14.54 -22.44 0.81
C ALA A 8 13.84 -21.23 0.16
N PHE A 9 14.35 -20.02 0.37
CA PHE A 9 13.86 -18.81 -0.31
C PHE A 9 14.20 -18.82 -1.82
N TYR A 10 15.39 -19.30 -2.19
CA TYR A 10 15.88 -19.36 -3.57
C TYR A 10 15.18 -20.43 -4.41
N ASN A 11 14.80 -21.56 -3.80
CA ASN A 11 14.08 -22.66 -4.45
C ASN A 11 12.55 -22.58 -4.27
N HIS A 12 12.02 -21.52 -3.65
CA HIS A 12 10.58 -21.33 -3.52
C HIS A 12 9.94 -21.17 -4.91
N PRO A 13 8.78 -21.80 -5.21
CA PRO A 13 8.12 -21.68 -6.51
C PRO A 13 7.68 -20.25 -6.86
N ALA A 14 7.59 -19.35 -5.86
CA ALA A 14 7.45 -17.90 -6.02
C ALA A 14 8.71 -17.11 -5.59
N GLY A 15 9.88 -17.73 -5.68
CA GLY A 15 11.17 -17.16 -5.32
C GLY A 15 11.79 -16.29 -6.42
N PRO A 16 13.01 -15.75 -6.21
CA PRO A 16 13.64 -14.76 -7.09
C PRO A 16 13.96 -15.26 -8.51
N LYS A 17 13.79 -16.56 -8.79
CA LYS A 17 13.90 -17.16 -10.12
C LYS A 17 12.66 -16.97 -10.99
N THR A 18 11.53 -16.53 -10.44
CA THR A 18 10.26 -16.43 -11.18
C THR A 18 9.77 -15.00 -11.31
N ILE A 19 9.02 -14.73 -12.39
CA ILE A 19 8.38 -13.42 -12.63
C ILE A 19 7.46 -13.01 -11.48
N HIS A 20 6.93 -13.98 -10.74
CA HIS A 20 6.07 -13.75 -9.58
C HIS A 20 6.79 -13.07 -8.41
N PHE A 21 8.13 -13.05 -8.37
CA PHE A 21 8.90 -12.26 -7.40
C PHE A 21 9.19 -10.85 -7.92
N TRP A 22 9.64 -10.74 -9.17
CA TRP A 22 10.05 -9.46 -9.77
C TRP A 22 8.87 -8.53 -10.07
N ALA A 23 7.74 -9.05 -10.56
CA ALA A 23 6.58 -8.21 -10.87
C ALA A 23 6.00 -7.49 -9.63
N PRO A 24 5.79 -8.15 -8.47
CA PRO A 24 5.44 -7.44 -7.24
C PRO A 24 6.55 -6.51 -6.75
N THR A 25 7.82 -6.88 -6.94
CA THR A 25 8.97 -6.02 -6.58
C THR A 25 8.93 -4.69 -7.32
N PHE A 26 8.65 -4.69 -8.63
CA PHE A 26 8.46 -3.44 -9.38
C PHE A 26 7.22 -2.66 -8.92
N LYS A 27 6.15 -3.35 -8.51
CA LYS A 27 4.94 -2.70 -7.99
C LYS A 27 5.20 -1.90 -6.70
N TRP A 28 6.28 -2.18 -5.96
CA TRP A 28 6.68 -1.35 -4.81
C TRP A 28 7.04 0.09 -5.18
N ALA A 29 7.42 0.37 -6.43
CA ALA A 29 7.64 1.74 -6.91
C ALA A 29 6.38 2.61 -6.72
N VAL A 30 5.19 2.02 -6.88
CA VAL A 30 3.91 2.73 -6.67
C VAL A 30 3.71 3.08 -5.19
N ASN A 31 4.07 2.17 -4.28
CA ASN A 31 3.98 2.44 -2.85
C ASN A 31 4.98 3.52 -2.43
N ILE A 32 6.21 3.49 -2.97
CA ILE A 32 7.20 4.53 -2.73
C ILE A 32 6.70 5.88 -3.24
N ALA A 33 6.12 5.93 -4.44
CA ALA A 33 5.50 7.14 -4.98
C ALA A 33 4.36 7.65 -4.08
N ASN A 34 3.50 6.75 -3.58
CA ASN A 34 2.44 7.12 -2.63
C ASN A 34 3.00 7.70 -1.33
N VAL A 35 4.12 7.19 -0.81
CA VAL A 35 4.79 7.73 0.38
C VAL A 35 5.40 9.11 0.11
N VAL A 36 6.01 9.31 -1.06
CA VAL A 36 6.52 10.62 -1.46
C VAL A 36 5.38 11.63 -1.64
N ASP A 37 4.26 11.22 -2.24
CA ASP A 37 3.06 12.04 -2.38
C ASP A 37 2.47 12.42 -1.02
N ILE A 38 2.54 11.53 -0.03
CA ILE A 38 2.13 11.84 1.35
C ILE A 38 2.93 13.04 1.91
N SER A 39 4.23 13.09 1.67
CA SER A 39 5.10 14.13 2.22
C SER A 39 5.08 15.43 1.42
N THR A 40 4.82 15.36 0.12
CA THR A 40 5.00 16.50 -0.80
C THR A 40 3.70 17.18 -1.23
N LYS A 41 2.57 16.45 -1.31
CA LYS A 41 1.32 17.01 -1.82
C LYS A 41 0.44 17.59 -0.69
N PRO A 42 -0.19 18.76 -0.89
CA PRO A 42 -1.21 19.30 0.01
C PRO A 42 -2.44 18.39 0.08
N ALA A 43 -3.04 18.28 1.27
CA ALA A 43 -4.20 17.39 1.51
C ALA A 43 -5.44 17.75 0.67
N GLU A 44 -5.56 19.00 0.24
CA GLU A 44 -6.66 19.49 -0.61
C GLU A 44 -6.68 18.84 -2.00
N THR A 45 -5.51 18.49 -2.53
CA THR A 45 -5.36 17.90 -3.88
C THR A 45 -5.63 16.39 -3.91
N VAL A 46 -5.79 15.76 -2.75
CA VAL A 46 -5.96 14.31 -2.63
C VAL A 46 -7.42 13.93 -2.94
N SER A 47 -7.66 13.00 -3.86
CA SER A 47 -9.02 12.56 -4.21
C SER A 47 -9.55 11.49 -3.24
N TYR A 48 -10.70 11.77 -2.60
CA TYR A 48 -11.41 10.86 -1.69
C TYR A 48 -11.77 9.50 -2.32
N PRO A 49 -12.50 9.45 -3.46
CA PRO A 49 -12.91 8.19 -4.05
C PRO A 49 -11.71 7.36 -4.53
N GLN A 50 -10.64 8.02 -4.99
CA GLN A 50 -9.43 7.35 -5.44
C GLN A 50 -8.71 6.68 -4.28
N GLN A 51 -8.50 7.38 -3.16
CA GLN A 51 -7.83 6.78 -2.00
C GLN A 51 -8.69 5.71 -1.31
N ALA A 52 -10.01 5.89 -1.26
CA ALA A 52 -10.91 4.84 -0.79
C ALA A 52 -10.84 3.59 -1.68
N ALA A 53 -10.82 3.74 -3.01
CA ALA A 53 -10.68 2.63 -3.94
C ALA A 53 -9.32 1.93 -3.81
N LEU A 54 -8.23 2.67 -3.62
CA LEU A 54 -6.89 2.11 -3.39
C LEU A 54 -6.81 1.33 -2.06
N ALA A 55 -7.43 1.85 -1.00
CA ALA A 55 -7.51 1.14 0.28
C ALA A 55 -8.33 -0.17 0.15
N CYS A 56 -9.54 -0.11 -0.42
CA CYS A 56 -10.40 -1.28 -0.62
C CYS A 56 -9.73 -2.33 -1.51
N SER A 57 -9.14 -1.91 -2.63
CA SER A 57 -8.43 -2.84 -3.52
C SER A 57 -7.21 -3.46 -2.84
N GLY A 58 -6.44 -2.69 -2.05
CA GLY A 58 -5.32 -3.20 -1.27
C GLY A 58 -5.71 -4.32 -0.31
N LEU A 59 -6.84 -4.19 0.40
CA LEU A 59 -7.37 -5.23 1.30
C LEU A 59 -7.82 -6.49 0.55
N ILE A 60 -8.57 -6.31 -0.55
CA ILE A 60 -9.06 -7.42 -1.36
C ILE A 60 -7.87 -8.25 -1.89
N TRP A 61 -6.88 -7.57 -2.46
CA TRP A 61 -5.68 -8.22 -3.00
C TRP A 61 -4.78 -8.79 -1.91
N ALA A 62 -4.72 -8.18 -0.73
CA ALA A 62 -4.04 -8.76 0.43
C ALA A 62 -4.68 -10.10 0.83
N LYS A 63 -6.02 -10.19 0.92
CA LYS A 63 -6.70 -11.47 1.18
C LYS A 63 -6.37 -12.50 0.10
N TYR A 64 -6.55 -12.17 -1.18
CA TYR A 64 -6.31 -13.12 -2.27
C TYR A 64 -4.87 -13.63 -2.35
N SER A 65 -3.88 -12.78 -2.04
CA SER A 65 -2.47 -13.18 -2.04
C SER A 65 -2.12 -14.27 -1.01
N THR A 66 -2.93 -14.43 0.04
CA THR A 66 -2.75 -15.47 1.07
C THR A 66 -3.53 -16.75 0.79
N VAL A 67 -4.53 -16.70 -0.09
CA VAL A 67 -5.38 -17.83 -0.48
C VAL A 67 -4.80 -18.58 -1.69
N ILE A 68 -4.15 -17.86 -2.61
CA ILE A 68 -3.52 -18.46 -3.79
C ILE A 68 -2.29 -19.30 -3.35
N THR A 69 -2.26 -20.57 -3.76
CA THR A 69 -1.16 -21.50 -3.48
C THR A 69 -0.32 -21.69 -4.75
N PRO A 70 1.02 -21.55 -4.70
CA PRO A 70 1.87 -21.27 -3.54
C PRO A 70 1.79 -19.80 -3.08
N LYS A 71 1.84 -19.57 -1.76
CA LYS A 71 1.68 -18.24 -1.14
C LYS A 71 2.80 -17.28 -1.56
N ASN A 72 2.43 -16.13 -2.12
CA ASN A 72 3.36 -15.09 -2.51
C ASN A 72 3.34 -13.94 -1.48
N TRP A 73 4.29 -13.97 -0.55
CA TRP A 73 4.43 -12.98 0.51
C TRP A 73 4.77 -11.56 0.00
N ASN A 74 5.43 -11.44 -1.16
CA ASN A 74 5.73 -10.13 -1.75
C ASN A 74 4.45 -9.47 -2.30
N LEU A 75 3.60 -10.26 -2.96
CA LEU A 75 2.30 -9.79 -3.42
C LEU A 75 1.38 -9.37 -2.26
N PHE A 76 1.46 -10.07 -1.13
CA PHE A 76 0.80 -9.66 0.11
C PHE A 76 1.34 -8.32 0.61
N GLY A 77 2.66 -8.20 0.76
CA GLY A 77 3.32 -7.01 1.28
C GLY A 77 3.01 -5.75 0.47
N VAL A 78 3.08 -5.83 -0.86
CA VAL A 78 2.80 -4.68 -1.72
C VAL A 78 1.33 -4.23 -1.63
N SER A 79 0.39 -5.18 -1.52
CA SER A 79 -1.05 -4.89 -1.43
C SER A 79 -1.42 -4.32 -0.06
N PHE A 80 -0.80 -4.84 1.00
CA PHE A 80 -0.98 -4.33 2.35
C PHE A 80 -0.38 -2.92 2.53
N ALA A 81 0.84 -2.68 2.00
CA ALA A 81 1.44 -1.35 2.03
C ALA A 81 0.61 -0.32 1.23
N MET A 82 0.00 -0.74 0.12
CA MET A 82 -0.92 0.11 -0.64
C MET A 82 -2.18 0.47 0.17
N PHE A 83 -2.73 -0.48 0.93
CA PHE A 83 -3.83 -0.20 1.87
C PHE A 83 -3.41 0.82 2.93
N VAL A 84 -2.28 0.59 3.62
CA VAL A 84 -1.80 1.46 4.69
C VAL A 84 -1.54 2.89 4.20
N THR A 85 -0.85 3.03 3.07
CA THR A 85 -0.54 4.36 2.50
C THR A 85 -1.80 5.09 2.04
N ALA A 86 -2.76 4.40 1.41
CA ALA A 86 -4.03 4.99 1.01
C ALA A 86 -4.90 5.41 2.20
N SER A 87 -5.00 4.56 3.24
CA SER A 87 -5.71 4.89 4.49
C SER A 87 -5.09 6.07 5.22
N TYR A 88 -3.75 6.20 5.20
CA TYR A 88 -3.07 7.37 5.75
C TYR A 88 -3.42 8.64 4.96
N GLN A 89 -3.42 8.58 3.62
CA GLN A 89 -3.81 9.72 2.77
C GLN A 89 -5.28 10.13 2.97
N LEU A 90 -6.16 9.16 3.24
CA LEU A 90 -7.54 9.43 3.58
C LEU A 90 -7.66 10.13 4.94
N SER A 91 -6.93 9.64 5.94
CA SER A 91 -6.96 10.18 7.31
C SER A 91 -6.47 11.63 7.37
N ARG A 92 -5.35 11.95 6.70
CA ARG A 92 -4.84 13.33 6.63
C ARG A 92 -5.82 14.30 5.96
N LYS A 93 -6.57 13.83 4.96
CA LYS A 93 -7.56 14.68 4.27
C LYS A 93 -8.74 14.98 5.19
N ILE A 94 -9.24 13.95 5.88
CA ILE A 94 -10.32 14.10 6.86
C ILE A 94 -9.93 15.11 7.95
N GLN A 95 -8.72 15.02 8.50
CA GLN A 95 -8.21 15.98 9.49
C GLN A 95 -8.11 17.41 8.94
N HIS A 96 -7.73 17.56 7.69
CA HIS A 96 -7.66 18.85 7.02
C HIS A 96 -9.04 19.50 6.87
N GLU A 97 -10.05 18.73 6.43
CA GLU A 97 -11.44 19.22 6.32
C GLU A 97 -12.01 19.63 7.69
N PHE A 98 -11.77 18.83 8.73
CA PHE A 98 -12.21 19.17 10.09
C PHE A 98 -11.55 20.45 10.62
N THR A 99 -10.26 20.63 10.35
CA THR A 99 -9.54 21.84 10.75
C THR A 99 -10.09 23.05 10.02
N ASN A 100 -10.22 23.00 8.69
CA ASN A 100 -10.77 24.09 7.88
C ASN A 100 -12.21 24.45 8.28
N THR A 101 -13.07 23.46 8.50
CA THR A 101 -14.46 23.69 8.93
C THR A 101 -14.51 24.37 10.30
N SER A 102 -13.60 24.01 11.21
CA SER A 102 -13.51 24.61 12.55
C SER A 102 -13.02 26.06 12.53
N THR A 103 -12.14 26.41 11.59
CA THR A 103 -11.69 27.80 11.41
C THR A 103 -12.85 28.67 10.93
N VAL A 104 -13.57 28.21 9.91
CA VAL A 104 -14.75 28.90 9.37
C VAL A 104 -15.83 29.10 10.45
N ALA A 105 -16.08 28.08 11.28
CA ALA A 105 -17.08 28.16 12.35
C ALA A 105 -16.72 29.12 13.51
N LYS A 106 -15.46 29.54 13.64
CA LYS A 106 -15.01 30.50 14.68
C LYS A 106 -15.05 31.96 14.21
N GLU A 107 -15.17 32.19 12.90
CA GLU A 107 -15.25 33.53 12.32
C GLU A 107 -16.70 34.07 12.22
N TYR A 108 -17.69 33.25 12.61
CA TYR A 108 -19.10 33.63 12.77
C TYR A 108 -19.49 33.72 14.25
#